data_AF-A0A1E1WDX4-F1
#
_entry.id   AF-A0A1E1WDX4-F1
#
_cell.length_a   1.000
_cell.length_b   1.000
_cell.length_c   1.000
_cell.angle_alpha   90.00
_cell.angle_beta   90.00
_cell.angle_gamma   90.00
#
_symmetry.space_group_name_H-M   'P 1'
#
loop_
_entity.id
_entity.type
_entity.pdbx_description
1 polymer ?
#
loop_
_entity_poly.entity_id
_entity_poly.type
_entity_poly.pdbx_seq_one_letter_code
_entity_poly.pdbx_strand_id
1 'polypeptide(L)'
;LIAIGWSLPPDYSLSKNYDDEFYGKEPQSTGGPDNPQYDPQPINTTSVALNNDLNTIVQKFSEHYHDAWASRKIENGWVYGESWSDSQKSHPRLKPYNMLNDYEKERYKEPVRESLKALLAIGWSVE
;
A
#
# COMPACT_ATOMS: atom_id res chain seq x y z
N LEU A 1 -28.05 -40.42 10.56
CA LEU A 1 -28.85 -39.47 11.38
C LEU A 1 -28.23 -38.09 11.21
N ILE A 2 -29.03 -37.16 10.67
CA ILE A 2 -29.08 -35.71 10.94
C ILE A 2 -27.85 -34.84 10.59
N ALA A 3 -28.10 -33.88 9.68
CA ALA A 3 -27.27 -32.71 9.37
C ALA A 3 -27.24 -31.69 10.54
N ILE A 4 -26.33 -30.71 10.47
CA ILE A 4 -26.38 -29.31 10.97
C ILE A 4 -24.89 -28.90 10.98
N GLY A 5 -24.41 -28.10 10.03
CA GLY A 5 -24.76 -26.70 9.89
C GLY A 5 -23.50 -25.89 10.17
N TRP A 6 -22.60 -25.81 9.18
CA TRP A 6 -21.52 -24.83 9.18
C TRP A 6 -21.86 -23.82 8.10
N SER A 7 -22.87 -23.00 8.44
CA SER A 7 -23.10 -21.74 7.76
C SER A 7 -21.78 -20.99 7.74
N LEU A 8 -21.31 -20.67 6.54
CA LEU A 8 -20.27 -19.68 6.36
C LEU A 8 -20.66 -18.44 7.19
N PRO A 9 -19.76 -17.89 8.03
CA PRO A 9 -20.02 -16.61 8.68
C PRO A 9 -20.20 -15.55 7.56
N PRO A 10 -21.29 -14.77 7.60
CA PRO A 10 -21.62 -13.81 6.57
C PRO A 10 -20.82 -12.54 6.83
N ASP A 11 -19.53 -12.54 6.52
CA ASP A 11 -18.75 -11.29 6.47
C ASP A 11 -17.86 -11.17 5.23
N TYR A 12 -18.18 -11.93 4.19
CA TYR A 12 -17.76 -11.61 2.82
C TYR A 12 -18.66 -10.50 2.21
N SER A 13 -19.07 -9.52 3.01
CA SER A 13 -19.70 -8.30 2.50
C SER A 13 -18.63 -7.26 2.19
N LEU A 14 -18.11 -7.32 0.96
CA LEU A 14 -17.73 -6.15 0.16
C LEU A 14 -17.02 -5.01 0.93
N SER A 15 -15.74 -5.16 1.29
CA SER A 15 -14.92 -3.95 1.41
C SER A 15 -14.61 -3.46 -0.02
N LYS A 16 -15.46 -2.54 -0.50
CA LYS A 16 -15.37 -1.94 -1.83
C LYS A 16 -14.29 -0.86 -1.94
N ASN A 17 -13.48 -0.65 -0.90
CA ASN A 17 -12.54 0.47 -0.83
C ASN A 17 -11.20 0.01 -0.24
N TYR A 18 -10.44 -0.74 -1.03
CA TYR A 18 -9.08 -1.20 -0.68
C TYR A 18 -8.07 -0.05 -0.47
N ASP A 19 -8.39 1.18 -0.89
CA ASP A 19 -7.46 2.31 -0.78
C ASP A 19 -7.43 2.97 0.61
N ASP A 20 -8.47 2.84 1.44
CA ASP A 20 -8.60 3.61 2.69
C ASP A 20 -8.38 2.78 3.99
N GLU A 21 -8.34 1.44 3.92
CA GLU A 21 -8.21 0.57 5.13
C GLU A 21 -6.82 0.60 5.78
N PHE A 22 -5.80 1.18 5.14
CA PHE A 22 -4.43 1.19 5.68
C PHE A 22 -4.30 2.00 7.00
N TYR A 23 -5.18 2.97 7.25
CA TYR A 23 -5.10 3.84 8.43
C TYR A 23 -5.97 3.40 9.63
N GLY A 24 -6.69 2.28 9.53
CA GLY A 24 -7.89 2.06 10.36
C GLY A 24 -7.95 0.88 11.34
N LYS A 25 -6.91 0.05 11.55
CA LYS A 25 -7.06 -1.11 12.48
C LYS A 25 -5.91 -1.31 13.46
N GLU A 26 -6.29 -1.36 14.74
CA GLU A 26 -5.54 -1.87 15.90
C GLU A 26 -4.99 -3.29 15.67
N PRO A 27 -3.93 -3.70 16.39
CA PRO A 27 -3.27 -4.98 16.15
C PRO A 27 -4.15 -6.14 16.65
N GLN A 28 -4.78 -6.86 15.74
CA GLN A 28 -5.56 -8.05 16.10
C GLN A 28 -4.61 -9.23 16.34
N SER A 29 -4.11 -9.32 17.57
CA SER A 29 -3.39 -10.48 18.09
C SER A 29 -4.37 -11.62 18.35
N THR A 30 -4.49 -12.57 17.43
CA THR A 30 -5.23 -13.83 17.67
C THR A 30 -4.51 -15.01 17.03
N GLY A 31 -3.52 -15.57 17.74
CA GLY A 31 -2.96 -16.90 17.47
C GLY A 31 -3.61 -17.93 18.40
N GLY A 32 -4.51 -18.76 17.88
CA GLY A 32 -4.95 -19.98 18.55
C GLY A 32 -3.89 -21.10 18.43
N PRO A 33 -4.01 -22.20 19.21
CA PRO A 33 -2.99 -23.24 19.33
C PRO A 33 -2.65 -24.00 18.04
N ASP A 34 -3.47 -23.88 16.98
CA ASP A 34 -3.27 -24.55 15.68
C ASP A 34 -2.92 -23.58 14.54
N ASN A 35 -2.62 -22.30 14.82
CA ASN A 35 -2.19 -21.36 13.78
C ASN A 35 -0.66 -21.44 13.64
N PRO A 36 -0.09 -21.88 12.50
CA PRO A 36 1.35 -21.87 12.30
C PRO A 36 1.88 -20.45 12.49
N GLN A 37 2.80 -20.29 13.43
CA GLN A 37 3.43 -19.00 13.72
C GLN A 37 4.08 -18.47 12.44
N TYR A 38 3.70 -17.27 12.03
CA TYR A 38 4.27 -16.61 10.85
C TYR A 38 5.78 -16.38 11.07
N ASP A 39 6.61 -16.99 10.22
CA ASP A 39 8.07 -16.85 10.19
C ASP A 39 8.52 -16.29 8.83
N PRO A 40 8.58 -14.95 8.66
CA PRO A 40 8.98 -14.35 7.39
C PRO A 40 10.49 -14.49 7.16
N GLN A 41 10.84 -14.88 5.94
CA GLN A 41 12.23 -14.94 5.46
C GLN A 41 12.45 -13.89 4.35
N PRO A 42 12.59 -12.60 4.71
CA PRO A 42 12.76 -11.53 3.73
C PRO A 42 14.12 -11.63 3.03
N ILE A 43 14.17 -11.14 1.79
CA ILE A 43 15.42 -11.02 1.03
C ILE A 43 16.32 -10.01 1.75
N ASN A 44 17.60 -10.35 1.92
CA ASN A 44 18.57 -9.44 2.51
C ASN A 44 18.93 -8.33 1.51
N THR A 45 18.44 -7.12 1.76
CA THR A 45 18.70 -5.93 0.95
C THR A 45 19.78 -5.01 1.54
N THR A 46 20.39 -5.38 2.67
CA THR A 46 21.29 -4.52 3.46
C THR A 46 22.53 -4.09 2.69
N SER A 47 23.07 -4.97 1.84
CA SER A 47 24.25 -4.70 1.03
C SER A 47 23.95 -4.05 -0.32
N VAL A 48 22.67 -3.82 -0.63
CA VAL A 48 22.25 -3.27 -1.92
C VAL A 48 22.11 -1.76 -1.83
N ALA A 49 22.98 -1.05 -2.54
CA ALA A 49 22.90 0.39 -2.73
C ALA A 49 22.27 0.72 -4.08
N LEU A 50 21.29 1.63 -4.08
CA LEU A 50 20.73 2.16 -5.32
C LEU A 50 21.64 3.25 -5.87
N ASN A 51 21.92 3.22 -7.17
CA ASN A 51 22.60 4.29 -7.89
C ASN A 51 21.65 5.49 -8.14
N ASN A 52 22.18 6.58 -8.71
CA ASN A 52 21.39 7.78 -8.99
C ASN A 52 20.24 7.55 -9.97
N ASP A 53 20.44 6.68 -10.97
CA ASP A 53 19.43 6.34 -11.96
C ASP A 53 18.25 5.62 -11.32
N LEU A 54 18.51 4.64 -10.45
CA LEU A 54 17.48 3.93 -9.69
C LEU A 54 16.76 4.87 -8.71
N ASN A 55 17.45 5.81 -8.07
CA ASN A 55 16.80 6.82 -7.25
C ASN A 55 15.88 7.74 -8.08
N THR A 56 16.26 8.05 -9.32
CA THR A 56 15.38 8.78 -10.26
C THR A 56 14.16 7.94 -10.64
N ILE A 57 14.34 6.63 -10.85
CA ILE A 57 13.23 5.70 -11.08
C ILE A 57 12.31 5.67 -9.87
N VAL A 58 12.84 5.59 -8.63
CA VAL A 58 12.04 5.64 -7.39
C VAL A 58 11.14 6.89 -7.38
N GLN A 59 11.71 8.05 -7.69
CA GLN A 59 10.96 9.31 -7.76
C GLN A 59 9.85 9.23 -8.82
N LYS A 60 10.17 8.90 -10.07
CA LYS A 60 9.19 8.82 -11.17
C LYS A 60 8.09 7.79 -10.91
N PHE A 61 8.44 6.64 -10.35
CA PHE A 61 7.47 5.59 -10.06
C PHE A 61 6.55 5.99 -8.90
N SER A 62 7.09 6.67 -7.89
CA SER A 62 6.29 7.20 -6.78
C SER A 62 5.30 8.28 -7.23
N GLU A 63 5.70 9.14 -8.17
CA GLU A 63 4.81 10.11 -8.83
C GLU A 63 3.72 9.41 -9.64
N HIS A 64 4.12 8.45 -10.49
CA HIS A 64 3.17 7.68 -11.30
C HIS A 64 2.13 6.95 -10.45
N TYR A 65 2.55 6.34 -9.34
CA TYR A 65 1.64 5.64 -8.44
C TYR A 65 0.65 6.60 -7.78
N HIS A 66 1.11 7.78 -7.36
CA HIS A 66 0.23 8.82 -6.84
C HIS A 66 -0.77 9.32 -7.88
N ASP A 67 -0.32 9.57 -9.10
CA ASP A 67 -1.18 10.04 -10.19
C ASP A 67 -2.23 8.98 -10.57
N ALA A 68 -1.85 7.70 -10.59
CA ALA A 68 -2.78 6.59 -10.82
C ALA A 68 -3.83 6.48 -9.71
N TRP A 69 -3.42 6.61 -8.44
CA TRP A 69 -4.34 6.66 -7.30
C TRP A 69 -5.28 7.88 -7.38
N ALA A 70 -4.72 9.07 -7.65
CA ALA A 70 -5.48 10.30 -7.73
C ALA A 70 -6.50 10.27 -8.88
N SER A 71 -6.09 9.75 -10.04
CA SER A 71 -6.98 9.61 -11.21
C SER A 71 -8.18 8.72 -10.89
N ARG A 72 -7.96 7.55 -10.27
CA ARG A 72 -9.06 6.65 -9.85
C ARG A 72 -9.98 7.31 -8.82
N LYS A 73 -9.42 8.06 -7.87
CA LYS A 73 -10.22 8.79 -6.88
C LYS A 73 -11.08 9.87 -7.54
N ILE A 74 -10.50 10.66 -8.44
CA ILE A 74 -11.23 11.69 -9.21
C ILE A 74 -12.35 11.06 -10.06
N GLU A 75 -12.08 9.95 -10.74
CA GLU A 75 -13.09 9.18 -11.50
C GLU A 75 -14.25 8.70 -10.63
N ASN A 76 -13.98 8.37 -9.35
CA ASN A 76 -14.99 8.01 -8.36
C ASN A 76 -15.71 9.22 -7.72
N GLY A 77 -15.44 10.42 -8.22
CA GLY A 77 -16.03 11.68 -7.76
C GLY A 77 -15.39 12.26 -6.51
N TRP A 78 -14.15 11.86 -6.18
CA TRP A 78 -13.41 12.49 -5.10
C TRP A 78 -12.78 13.82 -5.53
N VAL A 79 -12.73 14.75 -4.59
CA VAL A 79 -12.18 16.10 -4.77
C VAL A 79 -11.11 16.40 -3.72
N TYR A 80 -10.30 17.41 -3.99
CA TYR A 80 -9.39 17.94 -2.98
C TYR A 80 -10.19 18.54 -1.80
N GLY A 81 -9.73 18.29 -0.57
CA GLY A 81 -10.20 18.97 0.63
C GLY A 81 -9.17 18.86 1.74
N GLU A 82 -9.16 19.78 2.70
CA GLU A 82 -8.13 19.84 3.76
C GLU A 82 -8.16 18.62 4.71
N SER A 83 -9.29 17.93 4.78
CA SER A 83 -9.49 16.73 5.59
C SER A 83 -10.13 15.62 4.75
N TRP A 84 -10.01 14.39 5.23
CA TRP A 84 -10.69 13.26 4.61
C TRP A 84 -12.17 13.29 5.02
N SER A 85 -13.08 13.17 4.05
CA SER A 85 -14.51 13.05 4.29
C SER A 85 -15.17 12.23 3.19
N ASP A 86 -15.70 11.06 3.55
CA ASP A 86 -16.47 10.22 2.62
C ASP A 86 -17.76 10.91 2.15
N SER A 87 -18.45 11.60 3.07
CA SER A 87 -19.71 12.33 2.76
C SER A 87 -19.54 13.41 1.69
N GLN A 88 -18.42 14.13 1.72
CA GLN A 88 -18.07 15.16 0.75
C GLN A 88 -17.16 14.61 -0.37
N LYS A 89 -16.82 13.31 -0.31
CA LYS A 89 -15.79 12.66 -1.12
C LYS A 89 -14.53 13.52 -1.24
N SER A 90 -13.98 13.98 -0.13
CA SER A 90 -12.79 14.83 -0.12
C SER A 90 -11.58 14.14 0.48
N HIS A 91 -10.40 14.39 -0.08
CA HIS A 91 -9.15 13.78 0.38
C HIS A 91 -7.95 14.77 0.31
N PRO A 92 -7.15 14.94 1.39
CA PRO A 92 -6.08 15.94 1.46
C PRO A 92 -4.88 15.71 0.54
N ARG A 93 -4.66 14.44 0.18
CA ARG A 93 -3.63 14.04 -0.78
C ARG A 93 -4.02 14.22 -2.25
N LEU A 94 -5.25 14.59 -2.60
CA LEU A 94 -5.66 14.86 -3.99
C LEU A 94 -5.12 16.22 -4.49
N LYS A 95 -3.80 16.32 -4.53
CA LYS A 95 -3.02 17.46 -5.01
C LYS A 95 -1.80 16.94 -5.77
N PRO A 96 -1.14 17.78 -6.59
CA PRO A 96 0.05 17.37 -7.31
C PRO A 96 1.10 16.76 -6.37
N TYR A 97 1.78 15.69 -6.80
CA TYR A 97 2.78 14.99 -5.99
C TYR A 97 3.84 15.94 -5.40
N ASN A 98 4.24 16.96 -6.16
CA ASN A 98 5.22 17.97 -5.73
C ASN A 98 4.78 18.77 -4.50
N MET A 99 3.47 18.90 -4.26
CA MET A 99 2.87 19.60 -3.12
C MET A 99 2.64 18.71 -1.89
N LEU A 100 2.95 17.41 -1.98
CA LEU A 100 3.00 16.53 -0.82
C LEU A 100 4.21 16.88 0.05
N ASN A 101 4.09 16.67 1.36
CA ASN A 101 5.22 16.82 2.26
C ASN A 101 6.22 15.66 2.09
N ASP A 102 7.44 15.82 2.58
CA ASP A 102 8.49 14.82 2.38
C ASP A 102 8.16 13.49 3.07
N TYR A 103 7.43 13.51 4.19
CA TYR A 103 6.98 12.32 4.90
C TYR A 103 5.97 11.49 4.07
N GLU A 104 5.00 12.15 3.43
CA GLU A 104 4.02 11.54 2.54
C GLU A 104 4.69 10.99 1.28
N LYS A 105 5.65 11.73 0.72
CA LYS A 105 6.45 11.30 -0.43
C LYS A 105 7.26 10.06 -0.09
N GLU A 106 7.90 10.03 1.07
CA GLU A 106 8.72 8.88 1.50
C GLU A 106 7.87 7.62 1.62
N ARG A 107 6.60 7.74 2.01
CA ARG A 107 5.66 6.61 2.05
C ARG A 107 5.37 5.99 0.68
N TYR A 108 5.54 6.74 -0.40
CA TYR A 108 5.48 6.21 -1.77
C TYR A 108 6.86 5.72 -2.26
N LYS A 109 7.95 6.38 -1.83
CA LYS A 109 9.31 6.04 -2.27
C LYS A 109 9.85 4.77 -1.62
N GLU A 110 9.57 4.56 -0.33
CA GLU A 110 10.12 3.45 0.44
C GLU A 110 9.75 2.08 -0.13
N PRO A 111 8.47 1.79 -0.48
CA PRO A 111 8.11 0.52 -1.08
C PRO A 111 8.77 0.29 -2.44
N VAL A 112 8.91 1.34 -3.25
CA VAL A 112 9.59 1.26 -4.56
C VAL A 112 11.08 1.02 -4.36
N ARG A 113 11.70 1.71 -3.39
CA ARG A 113 13.12 1.56 -3.04
C ARG A 113 13.43 0.13 -2.60
N GLU A 114 12.64 -0.42 -1.69
CA GLU A 114 12.83 -1.79 -1.20
C GLU A 114 12.55 -2.83 -2.29
N SER A 115 11.55 -2.61 -3.14
CA SER A 115 11.30 -3.47 -4.30
C SER A 115 12.51 -3.50 -5.27
N LEU A 116 13.08 -2.34 -5.59
CA LEU A 116 14.27 -2.27 -6.44
C LEU A 116 15.49 -2.92 -5.79
N LYS A 117 15.69 -2.72 -4.48
CA LYS A 117 16.80 -3.39 -3.78
C LYS A 117 16.62 -4.91 -3.78
N ALA A 118 15.40 -5.40 -3.58
CA ALA A 118 15.10 -6.83 -3.64
C ALA A 118 15.39 -7.41 -5.04
N LEU A 119 14.97 -6.72 -6.10
CA LEU A 119 15.27 -7.12 -7.48
C LEU A 119 16.78 -7.24 -7.73
N LEU A 120 17.55 -6.23 -7.32
CA LEU A 120 19.01 -6.25 -7.43
C LEU A 120 19.63 -7.37 -6.58
N ALA A 121 19.12 -7.62 -5.38
CA ALA A 121 19.60 -8.70 -4.51
C ALA A 121 19.38 -10.11 -5.12
N ILE A 122 18.32 -10.27 -5.92
CA ILE A 122 18.04 -11.52 -6.66
C ILE A 122 18.95 -11.64 -7.92
N GLY A 123 19.69 -10.59 -8.29
CA GLY A 123 20.56 -10.56 -9.45
C GLY A 123 19.90 -10.05 -10.73
N TRP A 124 18.73 -9.41 -10.62
CA TRP A 124 18.17 -8.67 -11.75
C TRP A 124 18.94 -7.37 -11.97
N SER A 125 19.20 -7.03 -13.23
CA SER A 125 19.74 -5.73 -13.62
C SER A 125 18.65 -4.94 -14.35
N VAL A 126 18.58 -3.65 -14.05
CA VAL A 126 17.76 -2.69 -14.77
C VAL A 126 18.73 -1.84 -15.58
N GLU A 127 18.82 -2.11 -16.89
CA GLU A 127 19.58 -1.34 -17.88
C GLU A 127 18.68 -0.38 -18.67
#